data_AF-A0A218PT15-F1
#
_entry.id   AF-A0A218PT15-F1
#
_cell.length_a   1.000
_cell.length_b   1.000
_cell.length_c   1.000
_cell.angle_alpha   90.00
_cell.angle_beta   90.00
_cell.angle_gamma   90.00
#
_symmetry.space_group_name_H-M   'P 1'
#
loop_
_entity.id
_entity.type
_entity.pdbx_description
1 polymer ?
#
loop_
_entity_poly.entity_id
_entity_poly.type
_entity_poly.pdbx_seq_one_letter_code
_entity_poly.pdbx_strand_id
1 'polypeptide(L)'
;MANFTTHIAVGTVVSGALATLTLAANVVAPENLVAVTMAGVLGSVLPDIDLKDSRPSRAMFAGLAIFFSFAVLFNAATKFSIAELWILWLGTLLLVRYGLHTVFHRLSVHRGIWHSILAAAFCAVLTAIVFKNLLNKPEGVAWLGGAFMFLGYLTHLTLDEIYSVDVMDTRLKSSFGTALKFIDRRYFYSSLAMAAATFGAIMISPSTSTFVDGLASRSLWTGLEQRLLPPHKWFGLVETPRFARRHEGDKGSDVETGSVSKAPAAAAPVAASPAELKETAPEVASPDTALAPAAEAAPSEADQPAASAPSDTASP
;
A
#
# COMPACT_ATOMS: atom_id res chain seq x y z
N MET A 1 -18.63 11.33 17.69
CA MET A 1 -17.49 10.47 17.34
C MET A 1 -18.02 9.09 17.09
N ALA A 2 -17.65 8.47 15.96
CA ALA A 2 -18.08 7.11 15.65
C ALA A 2 -17.28 6.09 16.49
N ASN A 3 -17.49 4.79 16.29
CA ASN A 3 -16.60 3.79 16.89
C ASN A 3 -15.46 3.43 15.93
N PHE A 4 -14.34 2.96 16.48
CA PHE A 4 -13.15 2.55 15.73
C PHE A 4 -13.45 1.58 14.57
N THR A 5 -14.40 0.65 14.77
CA THR A 5 -14.82 -0.30 13.73
C THR A 5 -15.51 0.40 12.56
N THR A 6 -16.38 1.39 12.82
CA THR A 6 -17.00 2.24 11.79
C THR A 6 -15.94 3.01 11.00
N HIS A 7 -14.95 3.58 11.68
CA HIS A 7 -13.84 4.29 11.03
C HIS A 7 -13.03 3.39 10.09
N ILE A 8 -12.62 2.19 10.53
CA ILE A 8 -11.98 1.21 9.65
C ILE A 8 -12.89 0.80 8.49
N ALA A 9 -14.16 0.45 8.77
CA ALA A 9 -15.06 -0.09 7.76
C ALA A 9 -15.34 0.92 6.65
N VAL A 10 -15.76 2.14 7.01
CA VAL A 10 -16.04 3.21 6.04
C VAL A 10 -14.74 3.68 5.38
N GLY A 11 -13.63 3.80 6.13
CA GLY A 11 -12.32 4.12 5.57
C GLY A 11 -11.83 3.10 4.54
N THR A 12 -12.11 1.82 4.75
CA THR A 12 -11.83 0.74 3.79
C THR A 12 -12.68 0.87 2.54
N VAL A 13 -13.98 1.16 2.67
CA VAL A 13 -14.88 1.38 1.52
C VAL A 13 -14.45 2.61 0.71
N VAL A 14 -14.18 3.74 1.37
CA VAL A 14 -13.74 4.99 0.70
C VAL A 14 -12.38 4.82 0.04
N SER A 15 -11.40 4.22 0.73
CA SER A 15 -10.07 3.97 0.16
C SER A 15 -10.14 2.98 -1.00
N GLY A 16 -10.98 1.94 -0.92
CA GLY A 16 -11.23 0.99 -2.01
C GLY A 16 -11.88 1.65 -3.23
N ALA A 17 -12.84 2.55 -3.03
CA ALA A 17 -13.46 3.33 -4.11
C ALA A 17 -12.48 4.31 -4.77
N LEU A 18 -11.60 4.94 -3.99
CA LEU A 18 -10.52 5.77 -4.53
C LEU A 18 -9.47 4.93 -5.29
N ALA A 19 -9.19 3.71 -4.84
CA ALA A 19 -8.31 2.77 -5.51
C ALA A 19 -8.87 2.32 -6.87
N THR A 20 -10.15 1.97 -6.95
CA THR A 20 -10.78 1.62 -8.24
C THR A 20 -10.86 2.82 -9.19
N LEU A 21 -11.10 4.04 -8.67
CA LEU A 21 -11.11 5.26 -9.47
C LEU A 21 -9.73 5.58 -10.07
N THR A 22 -8.67 5.50 -9.26
CA THR A 22 -7.29 5.77 -9.70
C THR A 22 -6.73 4.67 -10.61
N LEU A 23 -7.14 3.42 -10.42
CA LEU A 23 -6.88 2.32 -11.35
C LEU A 23 -7.59 2.54 -12.70
N ALA A 24 -8.87 2.94 -12.69
CA ALA A 24 -9.63 3.23 -13.90
C ALA A 24 -8.98 4.36 -14.71
N ALA A 25 -8.62 5.46 -14.03
CA ALA A 25 -7.91 6.61 -14.60
C ALA A 25 -6.45 6.31 -15.01
N ASN A 26 -5.93 5.09 -14.78
CA ASN A 26 -4.56 4.68 -15.12
C ASN A 26 -3.46 5.52 -14.41
N VAL A 27 -3.77 6.04 -13.22
CA VAL A 27 -2.86 6.88 -12.40
C VAL A 27 -1.75 6.05 -11.75
N VAL A 28 -2.01 4.75 -11.52
CA VAL A 28 -1.20 3.89 -10.63
C VAL A 28 -0.97 2.53 -11.25
N ALA A 29 0.30 2.10 -11.30
CA ALA A 29 0.65 0.70 -11.59
C ALA A 29 0.04 -0.23 -10.51
N PRO A 30 -0.65 -1.34 -10.86
CA PRO A 30 -1.38 -2.18 -9.91
C PRO A 30 -0.57 -2.63 -8.67
N GLU A 31 0.75 -2.82 -8.82
CA GLU A 31 1.68 -3.16 -7.73
C GLU A 31 1.68 -2.15 -6.57
N ASN A 32 1.40 -0.87 -6.85
CA ASN A 32 1.39 0.20 -5.86
C ASN A 32 0.00 0.43 -5.26
N LEU A 33 -1.06 -0.11 -5.88
CA LEU A 33 -2.45 0.16 -5.51
C LEU A 33 -2.76 -0.29 -4.08
N VAL A 34 -2.28 -1.47 -3.69
CA VAL A 34 -2.45 -2.01 -2.32
C VAL A 34 -1.81 -1.09 -1.28
N ALA A 35 -0.59 -0.61 -1.54
CA ALA A 35 0.13 0.25 -0.61
C ALA A 35 -0.56 1.61 -0.40
N VAL A 36 -0.99 2.29 -1.47
CA VAL A 36 -1.72 3.56 -1.34
C VAL A 36 -3.10 3.36 -0.70
N THR A 37 -3.78 2.25 -1.01
CA THR A 37 -5.07 1.91 -0.36
C THR A 37 -4.90 1.72 1.14
N MET A 38 -3.88 0.96 1.56
CA MET A 38 -3.55 0.78 2.99
C MET A 38 -3.21 2.10 3.69
N ALA A 39 -2.56 3.04 3.02
CA ALA A 39 -2.31 4.38 3.57
C ALA A 39 -3.62 5.14 3.83
N GLY A 40 -4.61 5.02 2.94
CA GLY A 40 -5.95 5.60 3.16
C GLY A 40 -6.72 4.95 4.31
N VAL A 41 -6.70 3.62 4.41
CA VAL A 41 -7.34 2.91 5.53
C VAL A 41 -6.66 3.27 6.86
N LEU A 42 -5.34 3.35 6.90
CA LEU A 42 -4.61 3.82 8.08
C LEU A 42 -4.98 5.27 8.43
N GLY A 43 -5.10 6.15 7.44
CA GLY A 43 -5.56 7.53 7.63
C GLY A 43 -6.94 7.63 8.28
N SER A 44 -7.85 6.71 7.97
CA SER A 44 -9.19 6.69 8.57
C SER A 44 -9.24 6.35 10.06
N VAL A 45 -8.15 5.87 10.65
CA VAL A 45 -8.02 5.62 12.10
C VAL A 45 -6.90 6.41 12.76
N LEU A 46 -6.03 7.07 12.00
CA LEU A 46 -4.88 7.79 12.53
C LEU A 46 -5.22 8.90 13.55
N PRO A 47 -6.37 9.61 13.51
CA PRO A 47 -6.70 10.61 14.53
C PRO A 47 -6.91 10.00 15.94
N ASP A 48 -7.40 8.77 16.02
CA ASP A 48 -7.66 8.03 17.27
C ASP A 48 -6.38 7.60 18.01
N ILE A 49 -5.20 7.80 17.42
CA ILE A 49 -3.92 7.40 18.02
C ILE A 49 -3.66 8.09 19.37
N ASP A 50 -4.25 9.27 19.60
CA ASP A 50 -4.21 10.04 20.87
C ASP A 50 -5.28 9.63 21.91
N LEU A 51 -5.97 8.51 21.69
CA LEU A 51 -6.81 7.91 22.73
C LEU A 51 -5.94 7.20 23.78
N LYS A 52 -5.43 8.00 24.73
CA LYS A 52 -4.68 7.58 25.93
C LYS A 52 -5.17 6.26 26.50
N ASP A 53 -4.24 5.32 26.65
CA ASP A 53 -4.41 3.98 27.24
C ASP A 53 -5.50 3.06 26.65
N SER A 54 -6.00 3.38 25.47
CA SER A 54 -7.00 2.58 24.76
C SER A 54 -6.40 1.31 24.11
N ARG A 55 -7.20 0.25 23.99
CA ARG A 55 -6.81 -0.98 23.25
C ARG A 55 -6.53 -0.67 21.74
N PRO A 56 -7.31 0.18 21.04
CA PRO A 56 -7.01 0.58 19.66
C PRO A 56 -5.68 1.30 19.49
N SER A 57 -5.38 2.35 20.28
CA SER A 57 -4.11 3.09 20.15
C SER A 57 -2.89 2.17 20.33
N ARG A 58 -2.91 1.28 21.33
CA ARG A 58 -1.85 0.26 21.51
C ARG A 58 -1.72 -0.70 20.32
N ALA A 59 -2.83 -1.08 19.69
CA ALA A 59 -2.81 -1.91 18.48
C ALA A 59 -2.25 -1.15 17.26
N MET A 60 -2.55 0.14 17.12
CA MET A 60 -2.01 0.99 16.06
C MET A 60 -0.49 1.17 16.19
N PHE A 61 0.01 1.52 17.38
CA PHE A 61 1.45 1.60 17.62
C PHE A 61 2.16 0.25 17.43
N ALA A 62 1.51 -0.87 17.77
CA ALA A 62 2.03 -2.20 17.49
C ALA A 62 2.15 -2.47 15.97
N GLY A 63 1.11 -2.13 15.19
CA GLY A 63 1.12 -2.26 13.73
C GLY A 63 2.17 -1.38 13.06
N LEU A 64 2.27 -0.12 13.46
CA LEU A 64 3.30 0.82 13.00
C LEU A 64 4.71 0.31 13.35
N ALA A 65 4.91 -0.21 14.56
CA ALA A 65 6.20 -0.76 14.96
C ALA A 65 6.61 -1.95 14.09
N ILE A 66 5.70 -2.88 13.82
CA ILE A 66 5.95 -4.02 12.92
C ILE A 66 6.29 -3.51 11.51
N PHE A 67 5.47 -2.60 10.96
CA PHE A 67 5.67 -2.02 9.63
C PHE A 67 7.05 -1.36 9.50
N PHE A 68 7.39 -0.43 10.40
CA PHE A 68 8.68 0.27 10.35
C PHE A 68 9.87 -0.67 10.56
N SER A 69 9.74 -1.71 11.39
CA SER A 69 10.81 -2.68 11.62
C SER A 69 11.15 -3.46 10.36
N PHE A 70 10.14 -3.98 9.66
CA PHE A 70 10.34 -4.66 8.38
C PHE A 70 10.80 -3.71 7.28
N ALA A 71 10.27 -2.50 7.23
CA ALA A 71 10.66 -1.51 6.22
C ALA A 71 12.13 -1.05 6.40
N VAL A 72 12.60 -0.87 7.64
CA VAL A 72 14.02 -0.62 7.94
C VAL A 72 14.86 -1.85 7.58
N LEU A 73 14.46 -3.06 7.99
CA LEU A 73 15.19 -4.30 7.65
C LEU A 73 15.36 -4.47 6.14
N PHE A 74 14.31 -4.28 5.34
CA PHE A 74 14.40 -4.43 3.88
C PHE A 74 15.21 -3.31 3.21
N ASN A 75 15.17 -2.07 3.71
CA ASN A 75 16.01 -0.97 3.21
C ASN A 75 17.50 -1.15 3.56
N ALA A 76 17.78 -1.84 4.66
CA ALA A 76 19.12 -2.17 5.15
C ALA A 76 19.68 -3.50 4.62
N ALA A 77 18.84 -4.39 4.08
CA ALA A 77 19.13 -5.81 3.84
C ALA A 77 20.41 -6.11 3.01
N THR A 78 20.79 -5.22 2.10
CA THR A 78 21.97 -5.39 1.23
C THR A 78 23.23 -4.67 1.73
N LYS A 79 23.14 -3.96 2.86
CA LYS A 79 24.20 -3.07 3.39
C LYS A 79 24.86 -3.58 4.67
N PHE A 80 24.22 -4.52 5.38
CA PHE A 80 24.60 -4.97 6.73
C PHE A 80 24.52 -6.49 6.84
N SER A 81 25.23 -7.05 7.83
CA SER A 81 25.17 -8.47 8.16
C SER A 81 23.82 -8.88 8.78
N ILE A 82 23.52 -10.18 8.78
CA ILE A 82 22.27 -10.71 9.35
C ILE A 82 22.12 -10.31 10.84
N ALA A 83 23.19 -10.33 11.62
CA ALA A 83 23.15 -9.93 13.03
C ALA A 83 22.78 -8.45 13.21
N GLU A 84 23.37 -7.55 12.40
CA GLU A 84 23.04 -6.12 12.40
C GLU A 84 21.59 -5.88 11.94
N LEU A 85 21.10 -6.63 10.95
CA LEU A 85 19.70 -6.55 10.50
C LEU A 85 18.71 -6.96 11.60
N TRP A 86 19.03 -8.00 12.39
CA TRP A 86 18.23 -8.39 13.54
C TRP A 86 18.22 -7.31 14.64
N ILE A 87 19.38 -6.69 14.91
CA ILE A 87 19.50 -5.56 15.85
C ILE A 87 18.69 -4.35 15.36
N LEU A 88 18.78 -4.00 14.07
CA LEU A 88 18.01 -2.90 13.47
C LEU A 88 16.51 -3.17 13.51
N TRP A 89 16.08 -4.38 13.16
CA TRP A 89 14.67 -4.80 13.18
C TRP A 89 14.09 -4.78 14.59
N LEU A 90 14.73 -5.47 15.54
CA LEU A 90 14.25 -5.55 16.93
C LEU A 90 14.37 -4.19 17.64
N GLY A 91 15.45 -3.45 17.37
CA GLY A 91 15.66 -2.09 17.88
C GLY A 91 14.56 -1.15 17.40
N THR A 92 14.24 -1.16 16.10
CA THR A 92 13.11 -0.37 15.55
C THR A 92 11.78 -0.80 16.16
N LEU A 93 11.55 -2.10 16.35
CA LEU A 93 10.31 -2.63 16.93
C LEU A 93 10.10 -2.10 18.35
N LEU A 94 11.12 -2.21 19.20
CA LEU A 94 11.06 -1.74 20.59
C LEU A 94 10.99 -0.20 20.67
N LEU A 95 11.77 0.50 19.82
CA LEU A 95 11.80 1.96 19.77
C LEU A 95 10.44 2.54 19.36
N VAL A 96 9.79 2.01 18.32
CA VAL A 96 8.48 2.50 17.88
C VAL A 96 7.36 2.05 18.83
N ARG A 97 7.36 0.78 19.25
CA ARG A 97 6.29 0.21 20.09
C ARG A 97 6.24 0.83 21.49
N TYR A 98 7.39 1.12 22.09
CA TYR A 98 7.47 1.60 23.47
C TYR A 98 8.01 3.03 23.56
N GLY A 99 9.12 3.33 22.87
CA GLY A 99 9.73 4.66 22.88
C GLY A 99 8.83 5.72 22.27
N LEU A 100 8.46 5.58 20.99
CA LEU A 100 7.59 6.53 20.29
C LEU A 100 6.21 6.60 20.93
N HIS A 101 5.59 5.48 21.30
CA HIS A 101 4.33 5.45 22.05
C HIS A 101 4.40 6.28 23.35
N THR A 102 5.46 6.12 24.15
CA THR A 102 5.62 6.84 25.42
C THR A 102 5.90 8.32 25.22
N VAL A 103 6.75 8.68 24.25
CA VAL A 103 7.02 10.09 23.91
C VAL A 103 5.76 10.75 23.36
N PHE A 104 5.04 10.08 22.48
CA PHE A 104 3.78 10.54 21.89
C PHE A 104 2.77 10.89 22.98
N HIS A 105 2.40 9.94 23.84
CA HIS A 105 1.38 10.16 24.89
C HIS A 105 1.79 11.18 25.97
N ARG A 106 3.09 11.49 26.10
CA ARG A 106 3.59 12.60 26.94
C ARG A 106 3.41 13.97 26.27
N LEU A 107 3.57 14.05 24.95
CA LEU A 107 3.41 15.29 24.19
C LEU A 107 1.95 15.55 23.77
N SER A 108 1.18 14.49 23.52
CA SER A 108 -0.24 14.52 23.12
C SER A 108 -1.15 14.72 24.34
N VAL A 109 -0.95 15.86 25.01
CA VAL A 109 -1.77 16.24 26.16
C VAL A 109 -3.20 16.62 25.73
N HIS A 110 -3.38 17.06 24.48
CA HIS A 110 -4.62 17.65 23.95
C HIS A 110 -5.11 16.97 22.67
N ARG A 111 -6.14 16.11 22.81
CA ARG A 111 -6.81 15.37 21.72
C ARG A 111 -7.26 16.22 20.53
N GLY A 112 -7.54 17.50 20.74
CA GLY A 112 -8.02 18.42 19.71
C GLY A 112 -7.02 18.71 18.59
N ILE A 113 -5.72 18.52 18.79
CA ILE A 113 -4.71 18.80 17.75
C ILE A 113 -4.75 17.73 16.65
N TRP A 114 -4.85 16.46 17.04
CA TRP A 114 -4.96 15.33 16.11
C TRP A 114 -6.34 15.28 15.42
N HIS A 115 -7.36 15.89 16.01
CA HIS A 115 -8.67 16.08 15.35
C HIS A 115 -8.70 17.41 14.58
N SER A 116 -7.75 17.60 13.65
CA SER A 116 -7.65 18.81 12.82
C SER A 116 -7.20 18.52 11.39
N ILE A 117 -7.58 19.39 10.45
CA ILE A 117 -7.14 19.33 9.05
C ILE A 117 -5.62 19.58 8.92
N LEU A 118 -5.02 20.34 9.84
CA LEU A 118 -3.58 20.55 9.87
C LEU A 118 -2.83 19.26 10.25
N ALA A 119 -3.35 18.47 11.19
CA ALA A 119 -2.81 17.13 11.48
C ALA A 119 -3.01 16.16 10.31
N ALA A 120 -4.15 16.24 9.60
CA ALA A 120 -4.37 15.49 8.36
C ALA A 120 -3.29 15.80 7.31
N ALA A 121 -3.00 17.10 7.10
CA ALA A 121 -1.96 17.55 6.17
C ALA A 121 -0.55 17.11 6.61
N PHE A 122 -0.22 17.21 7.90
CA PHE A 122 1.03 16.68 8.46
C PHE A 122 1.20 15.19 8.14
N CYS A 123 0.18 14.37 8.43
CA CYS A 123 0.21 12.93 8.18
C CYS A 123 0.30 12.59 6.69
N ALA A 124 -0.34 13.37 5.81
CA ALA A 124 -0.24 13.22 4.37
C ALA A 124 1.18 13.46 3.85
N VAL A 125 1.83 14.55 4.26
CA VAL A 125 3.21 14.88 3.89
C VAL A 125 4.20 13.85 4.46
N LEU A 126 4.01 13.45 5.72
CA LEU A 126 4.84 12.40 6.35
C LEU A 126 4.70 11.05 5.61
N THR A 127 3.51 10.72 5.12
CA THR A 127 3.28 9.52 4.30
C THR A 127 4.01 9.61 2.96
N ALA A 128 4.01 10.77 2.29
CA ALA A 128 4.77 10.96 1.07
C ALA A 128 6.29 10.80 1.31
N ILE A 129 6.82 11.33 2.42
CA ILE A 129 8.23 11.12 2.82
C ILE A 129 8.53 9.64 3.04
N VAL A 130 7.67 8.90 3.76
CA VAL A 130 7.83 7.46 3.99
C VAL A 130 7.79 6.67 2.67
N PHE A 131 6.86 6.98 1.78
CA PHE A 131 6.76 6.30 0.48
C PHE A 131 7.99 6.54 -0.41
N LYS A 132 8.50 7.77 -0.47
CA LYS A 132 9.71 8.11 -1.23
C LYS A 132 10.97 7.48 -0.61
N ASN A 133 11.22 7.73 0.68
CA ASN A 133 12.52 7.45 1.29
C ASN A 133 12.66 6.03 1.86
N LEU A 134 11.57 5.46 2.37
CA LEU A 134 11.60 4.14 3.02
C LEU A 134 11.15 3.04 2.06
N LEU A 135 10.08 3.28 1.30
CA LEU A 135 9.53 2.33 0.31
C LEU A 135 10.09 2.51 -1.11
N ASN A 136 10.99 3.48 -1.33
CA ASN A 136 11.66 3.77 -2.61
C ASN A 136 10.68 3.96 -3.80
N LYS A 137 9.51 4.55 -3.54
CA LYS A 137 8.47 4.78 -4.58
C LYS A 137 8.71 6.08 -5.35
N PRO A 138 8.30 6.15 -6.64
CA PRO A 138 8.37 7.38 -7.42
C PRO A 138 7.46 8.46 -6.83
N GLU A 139 7.76 9.73 -7.14
CA GLU A 139 7.21 10.89 -6.44
C GLU A 139 5.69 11.04 -6.59
N GLY A 140 5.16 10.75 -7.80
CA GLY A 140 3.71 10.71 -8.02
C GLY A 140 3.00 9.67 -7.15
N VAL A 141 3.58 8.47 -6.99
CA VAL A 141 3.02 7.42 -6.13
C VAL A 141 3.16 7.77 -4.65
N ALA A 142 4.24 8.44 -4.26
CA ALA A 142 4.45 8.89 -2.89
C ALA A 142 3.42 9.96 -2.48
N TRP A 143 3.23 10.98 -3.31
CA TRP A 143 2.20 11.99 -3.09
C TRP A 143 0.78 11.44 -3.19
N LEU A 144 0.53 10.45 -4.04
CA LEU A 144 -0.76 9.75 -4.05
C LEU A 144 -1.01 8.97 -2.75
N GLY A 145 0.00 8.29 -2.20
CA GLY A 145 -0.09 7.67 -0.87
C GLY A 145 -0.43 8.71 0.21
N GLY A 146 0.18 9.90 0.13
CA GLY A 146 -0.19 11.07 0.95
C GLY A 146 -1.63 11.54 0.75
N ALA A 147 -2.12 11.59 -0.49
CA ALA A 147 -3.50 11.97 -0.81
C ALA A 147 -4.53 10.95 -0.31
N PHE A 148 -4.23 9.65 -0.41
CA PHE A 148 -5.04 8.58 0.19
C PHE A 148 -5.08 8.73 1.72
N MET A 149 -3.93 8.88 2.36
CA MET A 149 -3.83 9.16 3.80
C MET A 149 -4.69 10.37 4.20
N PHE A 150 -4.59 11.48 3.47
CA PHE A 150 -5.38 12.70 3.71
C PHE A 150 -6.89 12.46 3.59
N LEU A 151 -7.34 11.79 2.52
CA LEU A 151 -8.76 11.50 2.31
C LEU A 151 -9.32 10.49 3.32
N GLY A 152 -8.52 9.52 3.75
CA GLY A 152 -8.84 8.66 4.89
C GLY A 152 -9.03 9.46 6.17
N TYR A 153 -8.10 10.36 6.48
CA TYR A 153 -8.15 11.25 7.64
C TYR A 153 -9.37 12.17 7.61
N LEU A 154 -9.69 12.77 6.46
CA LEU A 154 -10.91 13.56 6.29
C LEU A 154 -12.18 12.71 6.45
N THR A 155 -12.17 11.45 6.00
CA THR A 155 -13.27 10.50 6.22
C THR A 155 -13.49 10.27 7.71
N HIS A 156 -12.42 10.13 8.50
CA HIS A 156 -12.51 10.04 9.96
C HIS A 156 -13.17 11.29 10.57
N LEU A 157 -12.63 12.49 10.29
CA LEU A 157 -13.15 13.74 10.84
C LEU A 157 -14.62 13.99 10.43
N THR A 158 -14.98 13.60 9.20
CA THR A 158 -16.35 13.73 8.67
C THR A 158 -17.32 12.76 9.37
N LEU A 159 -16.90 11.51 9.60
CA LEU A 159 -17.70 10.55 10.37
C LEU A 159 -17.92 11.04 11.80
N ASP A 160 -16.88 11.58 12.42
CA ASP A 160 -16.97 12.10 13.78
C ASP A 160 -17.93 13.27 13.93
N GLU A 161 -17.99 14.12 12.91
CA GLU A 161 -18.91 15.24 12.76
C GLU A 161 -20.36 14.73 12.54
N ILE A 162 -20.57 13.80 11.61
CA ILE A 162 -21.89 13.18 11.33
C ILE A 162 -22.44 12.48 12.58
N TYR A 163 -21.63 11.64 13.23
CA TYR A 163 -22.00 10.96 14.49
C TYR A 163 -21.96 11.90 15.72
N SER A 164 -21.72 13.21 15.55
CA SER A 164 -22.00 14.22 16.58
C SER A 164 -23.42 14.79 16.48
N VAL A 165 -24.04 14.70 15.30
CA VAL A 165 -25.46 15.03 15.09
C VAL A 165 -26.30 13.84 15.53
N ASP A 166 -27.14 14.04 16.54
CA ASP A 166 -28.14 13.06 16.91
C ASP A 166 -29.34 13.19 15.97
N VAL A 167 -29.39 12.34 14.94
CA VAL A 167 -30.44 12.36 13.91
C VAL A 167 -31.73 11.70 14.41
N MET A 168 -31.67 10.90 15.47
CA MET A 168 -32.81 10.18 16.04
C MET A 168 -33.46 10.90 17.24
N ASP A 169 -32.75 11.84 17.88
CA ASP A 169 -33.30 12.64 18.97
C ASP A 169 -32.84 14.10 18.84
N THR A 170 -33.78 15.05 18.82
CA THR A 170 -33.65 16.40 18.20
C THR A 170 -32.69 17.38 18.91
N ARG A 171 -31.40 17.04 19.02
CA ARG A 171 -30.36 17.86 19.66
C ARG A 171 -29.06 17.86 18.87
N LEU A 172 -28.75 19.01 18.25
CA LEU A 172 -27.39 19.35 17.85
C LEU A 172 -26.49 19.42 19.10
N LYS A 173 -25.47 18.57 19.16
CA LYS A 173 -24.42 18.72 20.19
C LYS A 173 -23.62 20.00 19.90
N SER A 174 -23.23 20.73 20.94
CA SER A 174 -22.42 21.95 20.80
C SER A 174 -21.01 21.72 20.24
N SER A 175 -20.63 20.47 19.98
CA SER A 175 -19.46 20.06 19.22
C SER A 175 -19.64 20.10 17.70
N PHE A 176 -20.84 20.36 17.17
CA PHE A 176 -21.05 20.36 15.72
C PHE A 176 -20.22 21.46 15.05
N GLY A 177 -19.53 21.11 13.96
CA GLY A 177 -18.58 21.96 13.25
C GLY A 177 -17.21 22.08 13.92
N THR A 178 -16.83 21.15 14.80
CA THR A 178 -15.53 21.19 15.49
C THR A 178 -14.51 20.16 15.04
N ALA A 179 -14.89 19.11 14.30
CA ALA A 179 -13.95 18.10 13.80
C ALA A 179 -13.16 18.57 12.56
N LEU A 180 -13.78 19.38 11.70
CA LEU A 180 -13.14 19.97 10.51
C LEU A 180 -12.41 21.29 10.80
N LYS A 181 -11.89 21.49 12.02
CA LYS A 181 -11.09 22.67 12.35
C LYS A 181 -9.73 22.60 11.65
N PHE A 182 -9.33 23.69 11.01
CA PHE A 182 -7.96 23.86 10.53
C PHE A 182 -6.95 24.01 11.68
N ILE A 183 -7.32 24.73 12.75
CA ILE A 183 -6.46 25.10 13.88
C ILE A 183 -7.29 25.06 15.17
N ASP A 184 -6.79 24.43 16.23
CA ASP A 184 -7.43 24.54 17.56
C ASP A 184 -6.98 25.84 18.25
N ARG A 185 -7.82 26.88 18.12
CA ARG A 185 -7.61 28.18 18.78
C ARG A 185 -7.54 28.09 20.30
N ARG A 186 -8.03 27.02 20.93
CA ARG A 186 -7.96 26.85 22.40
C ARG A 186 -6.55 26.47 22.87
N TYR A 187 -5.75 25.84 22.01
CA TYR A 187 -4.38 25.40 22.29
C TYR A 187 -3.44 25.94 21.20
N PHE A 188 -3.32 27.26 21.14
CA PHE A 188 -2.55 27.97 20.10
C PHE A 188 -1.09 27.47 19.98
N TYR A 189 -0.37 27.31 21.10
CA TYR A 189 1.01 26.83 21.08
C TYR A 189 1.18 25.45 20.47
N SER A 190 0.27 24.52 20.76
CA SER A 190 0.33 23.16 20.21
C SER A 190 -0.10 23.11 18.74
N SER A 191 -1.05 23.96 18.33
CA SER A 191 -1.37 24.17 16.92
C SER A 191 -0.21 24.80 16.14
N LEU A 192 0.51 25.76 16.75
CA LEU A 192 1.71 26.36 16.18
C LEU A 192 2.85 25.35 16.06
N ALA A 193 3.03 24.48 17.05
CA ALA A 193 3.99 23.37 16.98
C ALA A 193 3.65 22.38 15.85
N MET A 194 2.36 22.04 15.68
CA MET A 194 1.90 21.21 14.55
C MET A 194 2.12 21.93 13.20
N ALA A 195 1.87 23.24 13.12
CA ALA A 195 2.12 24.03 11.91
C ALA A 195 3.62 24.07 11.55
N ALA A 196 4.49 24.28 12.54
CA ALA A 196 5.94 24.24 12.37
C ALA A 196 6.44 22.84 11.95
N ALA A 197 5.88 21.77 12.55
CA ALA A 197 6.19 20.39 12.16
C ALA A 197 5.73 20.08 10.72
N THR A 198 4.54 20.58 10.33
CA THR A 198 4.03 20.46 8.94
C THR A 198 4.92 21.20 7.96
N PHE A 199 5.31 22.43 8.28
CA PHE A 199 6.23 23.21 7.45
C PHE A 199 7.60 22.52 7.31
N GLY A 200 8.18 22.05 8.42
CA GLY A 200 9.44 21.29 8.41
C GLY A 200 9.34 20.00 7.59
N ALA A 201 8.22 19.27 7.67
CA ALA A 201 7.95 18.11 6.83
C ALA A 201 7.87 18.49 5.34
N ILE A 202 7.19 19.58 4.99
CA ILE A 202 7.09 20.06 3.60
C ILE A 202 8.48 20.41 3.04
N MET A 203 9.36 21.05 3.83
CA MET A 203 10.73 21.36 3.40
C MET A 203 11.60 20.11 3.10
N ILE A 204 11.24 18.95 3.65
CA ILE A 204 11.93 17.66 3.44
C ILE A 204 11.17 16.77 2.42
N SER A 205 9.96 17.18 2.02
CA SER A 205 9.08 16.38 1.16
C SER A 205 9.57 16.31 -0.30
N PRO A 206 9.28 15.21 -1.02
CA PRO A 206 9.61 15.10 -2.45
C PRO A 206 8.87 16.13 -3.30
N SER A 207 9.39 16.43 -4.49
CA SER A 207 8.75 17.33 -5.47
C SER A 207 7.30 16.96 -5.75
N THR A 208 6.43 17.97 -5.74
CA THR A 208 4.99 17.82 -6.03
C THR A 208 4.66 17.87 -7.52
N SER A 209 5.57 18.37 -8.37
CA SER A 209 5.36 18.58 -9.82
C SER A 209 4.78 17.34 -10.49
N THR A 210 5.48 16.21 -10.44
CA THR A 210 5.05 14.93 -11.03
C THR A 210 3.62 14.50 -10.65
N PHE A 211 3.17 14.84 -9.44
CA PHE A 211 1.81 14.54 -8.97
C PHE A 211 0.78 15.55 -9.48
N VAL A 212 1.11 16.86 -9.43
CA VAL A 212 0.23 17.94 -9.89
C VAL A 212 0.07 17.92 -11.41
N ASP A 213 1.16 17.74 -12.15
CA ASP A 213 1.18 17.62 -13.61
C ASP A 213 0.39 16.39 -14.07
N GLY A 214 0.53 15.26 -13.34
CA GLY A 214 -0.31 14.08 -13.50
C GLY A 214 -1.79 14.44 -13.37
N LEU A 215 -2.21 14.99 -12.22
CA LEU A 215 -3.61 15.34 -11.92
C LEU A 215 -4.22 16.39 -12.89
N ALA A 216 -3.40 17.30 -13.40
CA ALA A 216 -3.78 18.31 -14.38
C ALA A 216 -3.83 17.78 -15.83
N SER A 217 -3.24 16.62 -16.12
CA SER A 217 -3.18 16.07 -17.48
C SER A 217 -4.56 15.64 -18.00
N ARG A 218 -4.86 15.98 -19.26
CA ARG A 218 -6.13 15.59 -19.90
C ARG A 218 -6.27 14.08 -20.09
N SER A 219 -5.16 13.35 -20.20
CA SER A 219 -5.12 11.90 -20.39
C SER A 219 -5.70 11.11 -19.22
N LEU A 220 -5.52 11.58 -17.97
CA LEU A 220 -6.20 10.98 -16.82
C LEU A 220 -7.72 11.10 -16.92
N TRP A 221 -8.21 12.30 -17.25
CA TRP A 221 -9.65 12.58 -17.28
C TRP A 221 -10.35 11.86 -18.45
N THR A 222 -9.71 11.76 -19.62
CA THR A 222 -10.24 10.96 -20.74
C THR A 222 -10.18 9.46 -20.45
N GLY A 223 -9.11 8.95 -19.84
CA GLY A 223 -9.01 7.56 -19.41
C GLY A 223 -10.07 7.18 -18.38
N LEU A 224 -10.37 8.09 -17.44
CA LEU A 224 -11.46 7.95 -16.48
C LEU A 224 -12.82 7.94 -17.20
N GLU A 225 -13.13 8.92 -18.04
CA GLU A 225 -14.42 8.99 -18.76
C GLU A 225 -14.69 7.75 -19.62
N GLN A 226 -13.65 7.19 -20.25
CA GLN A 226 -13.75 5.97 -21.05
C GLN A 226 -14.07 4.71 -20.23
N ARG A 227 -13.72 4.68 -18.94
CA ARG A 227 -13.87 3.52 -18.04
C ARG A 227 -14.94 3.71 -16.96
N LEU A 228 -15.46 4.92 -16.76
CA LEU A 228 -16.48 5.24 -15.76
C LEU A 228 -17.80 4.50 -16.03
N LEU A 229 -18.15 4.30 -17.31
CA LEU A 229 -19.35 3.61 -17.74
C LEU A 229 -19.01 2.58 -18.83
N PRO A 230 -19.63 1.40 -18.84
CA PRO A 230 -19.40 0.40 -19.88
C PRO A 230 -19.80 0.97 -21.25
N PRO A 231 -18.94 0.88 -22.29
CA PRO A 231 -19.20 1.54 -23.57
C PRO A 231 -20.29 0.87 -24.42
N HIS A 232 -20.58 -0.41 -24.18
CA HIS A 232 -21.48 -1.22 -25.00
C HIS A 232 -22.39 -2.16 -24.19
N LYS A 233 -21.85 -2.85 -23.18
CA LYS A 233 -22.59 -3.81 -22.35
C LYS A 233 -22.17 -3.74 -20.88
N TRP A 234 -23.14 -3.62 -19.98
CA TRP A 234 -22.96 -3.90 -18.55
C TRP A 234 -22.66 -5.39 -18.36
N PHE A 235 -21.49 -5.70 -17.79
CA PHE A 235 -21.00 -7.06 -17.51
C PHE A 235 -21.05 -8.03 -18.71
N GLY A 236 -21.06 -7.52 -19.95
CA GLY A 236 -21.25 -8.32 -21.17
C GLY A 236 -22.69 -8.82 -21.41
N LEU A 237 -23.62 -8.56 -20.49
CA LEU A 237 -24.96 -9.16 -20.43
C LEU A 237 -26.08 -8.19 -20.85
N VAL A 238 -26.03 -6.92 -20.42
CA VAL A 238 -27.11 -5.94 -20.64
C VAL A 238 -26.59 -4.81 -21.51
N GLU A 239 -27.22 -4.55 -22.66
CA GLU A 239 -26.82 -3.45 -23.54
C GLU A 239 -27.07 -2.09 -22.89
N THR A 240 -26.08 -1.21 -22.95
CA THR A 240 -26.24 0.17 -22.47
C THR A 240 -27.03 1.00 -23.47
N PRO A 241 -28.09 1.73 -23.06
CA PRO A 241 -28.67 2.76 -23.92
C PRO A 241 -27.59 3.79 -24.26
N ARG A 242 -27.44 4.09 -25.56
CA ARG A 242 -26.43 5.03 -26.06
C ARG A 242 -26.77 6.45 -25.63
N PHE A 243 -26.24 6.89 -24.49
CA PHE A 243 -26.11 8.32 -24.21
C PHE A 243 -25.13 8.93 -25.23
N ALA A 244 -25.57 9.94 -25.96
CA ALA A 244 -24.86 10.43 -27.14
C ALA A 244 -23.53 11.11 -26.79
N ARG A 245 -22.41 10.43 -27.08
CA ARG A 245 -21.05 10.96 -26.94
C ARG A 245 -20.66 11.73 -28.22
N ARG A 246 -20.30 13.01 -28.09
CA ARG A 246 -19.99 13.90 -29.23
C ARG A 246 -18.50 14.26 -29.27
N HIS A 247 -17.79 13.74 -30.29
CA HIS A 247 -16.52 14.26 -30.84
C HIS A 247 -15.29 14.30 -29.91
N GLU A 248 -14.03 14.27 -30.38
CA GLU A 248 -13.44 13.73 -31.62
C GLU A 248 -11.96 13.42 -31.30
N GLY A 249 -11.22 12.77 -32.21
CA GLY A 249 -9.89 12.24 -31.88
C GLY A 249 -8.79 13.31 -31.69
N ASP A 250 -7.84 13.02 -30.82
CA ASP A 250 -6.48 13.57 -30.89
C ASP A 250 -5.45 12.47 -30.53
N LYS A 251 -4.24 12.57 -31.09
CA LYS A 251 -3.19 11.55 -31.01
C LYS A 251 -2.14 11.92 -29.95
N GLY A 252 -2.01 11.05 -28.95
CA GLY A 252 -0.71 10.68 -28.36
C GLY A 252 0.08 11.75 -27.60
N SER A 253 0.22 11.54 -26.28
CA SER A 253 1.49 11.76 -25.58
C SER A 253 1.58 10.75 -24.44
N ASP A 254 2.55 9.84 -24.53
CA ASP A 254 2.92 8.96 -23.41
C ASP A 254 3.63 9.82 -22.37
N VAL A 255 3.05 9.90 -21.17
CA VAL A 255 3.65 10.54 -20.00
C VAL A 255 4.05 9.42 -19.04
N GLU A 256 5.35 9.26 -18.80
CA GLU A 256 5.89 8.15 -18.01
C GLU A 256 5.59 8.30 -16.51
N THR A 257 4.40 7.86 -16.08
CA THR A 257 4.06 7.63 -14.66
C THR A 257 4.43 6.22 -14.17
N GLY A 258 5.32 5.53 -14.90
CA GLY A 258 5.65 4.11 -14.67
C GLY A 258 4.62 3.13 -15.25
N SER A 259 3.86 3.56 -16.26
CA SER A 259 2.95 2.69 -17.00
C SER A 259 3.71 1.72 -17.94
N VAL A 260 3.23 0.49 -18.02
CA VAL A 260 3.85 -0.64 -18.73
C VAL A 260 4.23 -0.31 -20.18
N SER A 261 5.51 -0.46 -20.52
CA SER A 261 6.00 -0.39 -21.90
C SER A 261 5.38 -1.51 -22.76
N LYS A 262 4.70 -1.13 -23.84
CA LYS A 262 4.01 -2.08 -24.72
C LYS A 262 4.99 -2.79 -25.66
N ALA A 263 5.32 -4.05 -25.36
CA ALA A 263 6.00 -4.92 -26.32
C ALA A 263 5.16 -5.08 -27.61
N PRO A 264 5.76 -5.05 -28.81
CA PRO A 264 5.01 -5.22 -30.06
C PRO A 264 4.44 -6.64 -30.15
N ALA A 265 3.14 -6.74 -30.43
CA ALA A 265 2.47 -8.02 -30.56
C ALA A 265 3.00 -8.78 -31.80
N ALA A 266 3.43 -10.03 -31.59
CA ALA A 266 3.76 -10.94 -32.68
C ALA A 266 2.54 -11.15 -33.59
N ALA A 267 2.74 -11.11 -34.91
CA ALA A 267 1.69 -11.31 -35.88
C ALA A 267 1.12 -12.75 -35.80
N ALA A 268 -0.20 -12.89 -35.70
CA ALA A 268 -0.86 -14.17 -35.85
C ALA A 268 -0.86 -14.60 -37.33
N PRO A 269 -0.58 -15.88 -37.65
CA PRO A 269 -0.58 -16.36 -39.03
C PRO A 269 -2.01 -16.51 -39.56
N VAL A 270 -2.20 -16.16 -40.84
CA VAL A 270 -3.47 -16.36 -41.57
C VAL A 270 -3.60 -17.84 -41.95
N ALA A 271 -4.74 -18.46 -41.62
CA ALA A 271 -5.06 -19.81 -42.06
C ALA A 271 -5.65 -19.81 -43.49
N ALA A 272 -5.19 -20.75 -44.33
CA ALA A 272 -5.80 -21.09 -45.61
C ALA A 272 -5.82 -22.63 -45.79
N SER A 273 -6.82 -23.11 -46.53
CA SER A 273 -7.24 -24.53 -46.58
C SER A 273 -6.32 -25.49 -47.37
N PRO A 274 -6.48 -26.82 -47.23
CA PRO A 274 -5.55 -27.83 -47.73
C PRO A 274 -5.90 -28.41 -49.11
N ALA A 275 -4.88 -28.78 -49.90
CA ALA A 275 -4.97 -29.76 -50.98
C ALA A 275 -3.58 -30.33 -51.41
N GLU A 276 -3.55 -31.63 -51.69
CA GLU A 276 -2.67 -32.39 -52.61
C GLU A 276 -1.12 -32.49 -52.41
N LEU A 277 -0.74 -33.64 -51.82
CA LEU A 277 0.08 -34.71 -52.44
C LEU A 277 1.36 -34.34 -53.24
N LYS A 278 2.55 -34.69 -52.68
CA LYS A 278 3.35 -35.83 -53.19
C LYS A 278 4.58 -36.20 -52.33
N GLU A 279 4.54 -37.43 -51.81
CA GLU A 279 5.58 -38.45 -51.79
C GLU A 279 6.96 -38.11 -52.42
N THR A 280 8.04 -38.25 -51.63
CA THR A 280 9.27 -39.01 -51.99
C THR A 280 10.27 -39.10 -50.82
N ALA A 281 10.61 -40.32 -50.43
CA ALA A 281 11.84 -40.71 -49.71
C ALA A 281 12.46 -41.89 -50.47
N PRO A 282 13.81 -42.01 -50.49
CA PRO A 282 14.54 -43.14 -49.86
C PRO A 282 15.74 -42.65 -48.99
N GLU A 283 16.35 -43.34 -47.99
CA GLU A 283 16.75 -44.75 -47.75
C GLU A 283 18.19 -45.06 -48.31
N VAL A 284 19.23 -45.47 -47.55
CA VAL A 284 19.44 -45.78 -46.09
C VAL A 284 20.95 -45.82 -45.68
N ALA A 285 21.25 -46.18 -44.41
CA ALA A 285 22.52 -46.64 -43.79
C ALA A 285 23.55 -45.58 -43.29
N SER A 286 23.95 -45.48 -42.01
CA SER A 286 24.36 -46.45 -40.94
C SER A 286 25.74 -47.11 -41.16
N PRO A 287 26.49 -47.54 -40.11
CA PRO A 287 26.64 -47.01 -38.73
C PRO A 287 28.12 -47.09 -38.20
N ASP A 288 28.28 -47.23 -36.88
CA ASP A 288 29.50 -47.38 -36.03
C ASP A 288 30.12 -46.05 -35.52
N THR A 289 30.38 -45.86 -34.21
CA THR A 289 30.89 -46.85 -33.23
C THR A 289 30.12 -46.83 -31.91
N ALA A 290 29.97 -48.00 -31.26
CA ALA A 290 29.41 -48.15 -29.92
C ALA A 290 30.49 -48.11 -28.81
N LEU A 291 30.13 -47.63 -27.62
CA LEU A 291 30.22 -48.46 -26.40
C LEU A 291 29.24 -47.97 -25.31
N ALA A 292 28.82 -48.89 -24.44
CA ALA A 292 27.67 -48.78 -23.55
C ALA A 292 28.04 -48.44 -22.08
N PRO A 293 27.08 -48.05 -21.23
CA PRO A 293 27.31 -47.77 -19.82
C PRO A 293 27.27 -49.04 -18.94
N ALA A 294 27.77 -48.94 -17.70
CA ALA A 294 27.60 -49.92 -16.64
C ALA A 294 27.22 -49.23 -15.32
N ALA A 295 26.50 -49.94 -14.46
CA ALA A 295 25.77 -49.38 -13.31
C ALA A 295 26.32 -49.85 -11.95
N GLU A 296 25.76 -49.26 -10.90
CA GLU A 296 25.42 -49.92 -9.62
C GLU A 296 26.56 -50.35 -8.66
N ALA A 297 26.61 -49.73 -7.47
CA ALA A 297 26.55 -50.43 -6.17
C ALA A 297 26.85 -49.51 -4.96
N ALA A 298 25.98 -49.61 -3.95
CA ALA A 298 26.24 -49.41 -2.52
C ALA A 298 25.38 -50.47 -1.78
N PRO A 299 25.53 -50.75 -0.46
CA PRO A 299 26.50 -50.26 0.53
C PRO A 299 27.26 -51.42 1.25
N SER A 300 28.03 -51.13 2.31
CA SER A 300 28.31 -52.11 3.38
C SER A 300 28.60 -51.43 4.71
N GLU A 301 28.01 -51.97 5.79
CA GLU A 301 28.39 -51.71 7.18
C GLU A 301 29.60 -52.57 7.61
N ALA A 302 29.99 -52.37 8.88
CA ALA A 302 30.76 -53.23 9.79
C ALA A 302 32.22 -52.80 10.07
N ASP A 303 32.43 -52.10 11.19
CA ASP A 303 33.09 -52.74 12.33
C ASP A 303 32.75 -52.10 13.70
N GLN A 304 32.14 -52.89 14.58
CA GLN A 304 32.13 -52.75 16.04
C GLN A 304 32.02 -54.15 16.64
N PRO A 305 32.89 -54.50 17.58
CA PRO A 305 32.43 -55.00 18.89
C PRO A 305 33.32 -54.50 20.06
N ALA A 306 32.98 -54.59 21.35
CA ALA A 306 31.77 -55.08 22.03
C ALA A 306 31.60 -54.50 23.45
N ALA A 307 30.35 -54.62 23.91
CA ALA A 307 29.76 -54.50 25.25
C ALA A 307 30.63 -54.60 26.54
N SER A 308 30.23 -53.81 27.56
CA SER A 308 29.75 -54.35 28.87
C SER A 308 29.03 -53.27 29.71
N ALA A 309 28.09 -53.71 30.55
CA ALA A 309 27.31 -52.94 31.54
C ALA A 309 27.12 -53.85 32.80
N PRO A 310 26.34 -53.54 33.86
CA PRO A 310 25.65 -52.30 34.28
C PRO A 310 25.87 -51.99 35.80
N SER A 311 24.87 -51.38 36.49
CA SER A 311 24.67 -51.24 37.96
C SER A 311 25.47 -50.12 38.68
N ASP A 312 25.01 -49.47 39.75
CA ASP A 312 23.67 -49.33 40.38
C ASP A 312 23.65 -48.17 41.42
N THR A 313 22.52 -47.92 42.08
CA THR A 313 22.31 -47.03 43.28
C THR A 313 22.46 -45.51 43.05
N ALA A 314 21.49 -44.62 43.37
CA ALA A 314 20.59 -44.40 44.52
C ALA A 314 21.09 -43.29 45.47
N SER A 315 20.14 -42.53 46.03
CA SER A 315 20.35 -41.28 46.80
C SER A 315 21.07 -41.47 48.15
N PRO A 316 21.41 -40.35 48.83
CA PRO A 316 20.46 -39.83 49.82
C PRO A 316 20.04 -38.36 49.60
#